data_AF-A0A7J4U4C8-F1
#
_entry.id   AF-A0A7J4U4C8-F1
#
_cell.length_a   1.000
_cell.length_b   1.000
_cell.length_c   1.000
_cell.angle_alpha   90.00
_cell.angle_beta   90.00
_cell.angle_gamma   90.00
#
_symmetry.space_group_name_H-M   'P 1'
#
loop_
_entity.id
_entity.type
_entity.pdbx_description
1 polymer ?
#
loop_
_entity_poly.entity_id
_entity_poly.type
_entity_poly.pdbx_seq_one_letter_code
_entity_poly.pdbx_strand_id
1 'polypeptide(L)'
;GGMDDDEHADGSDELEPVPSEVLVDEDRDDMLEEMSLEQREEALQRSRWNVFMFLGIAVILFGFALFPMPFSADYQSSLGGAQATKDVGLIWGMPIPGDDITDVPVRVDITIDQPPPTHSELVAFMIQTADCTDSAALSDGQLAAEDGSPDHGFATTMGRVDAGSEEEFRFRIDPGQYCLIVKFRDIDGLNADQSGTGTIEIDGRVWPNQAIAGLFGLVTIVLAALSFVGAQRHGNEVRAMKQPKEASVESTVLAAAGPAGPPAAGPSGPPSAGPSGPPAAAEKPDAADAPAVLQEDEDGTAWLDAGNGYVHRRMPDGAFDQTIFVHNPDGEGFVPHEG
;
A
#
# COMPACT_ATOMS: atom_id res chain seq x y z
N GLY A 1 39.70 -64.96 8.15
CA GLY A 1 39.10 -66.25 8.52
C GLY A 1 38.46 -66.07 9.88
N GLY A 2 37.17 -66.41 9.99
CA GLY A 2 36.28 -66.28 11.17
C GLY A 2 35.57 -64.91 11.19
N MET A 3 34.25 -64.73 10.96
CA MET A 3 33.07 -65.60 11.17
C MET A 3 32.99 -66.05 12.65
N ASP A 4 31.97 -65.77 13.47
CA ASP A 4 30.52 -65.56 13.26
C ASP A 4 29.87 -64.91 14.51
N ASP A 5 28.70 -64.27 14.30
CA ASP A 5 27.39 -64.35 15.00
C ASP A 5 27.32 -64.35 16.55
N ASP A 6 26.34 -63.81 17.29
CA ASP A 6 24.90 -63.50 17.18
C ASP A 6 24.64 -62.35 18.22
N GLU A 7 23.59 -61.53 18.23
CA GLU A 7 22.27 -61.89 18.75
C GLU A 7 21.26 -60.73 18.53
N HIS A 8 20.05 -61.10 18.10
CA HIS A 8 18.85 -60.27 17.96
C HIS A 8 18.37 -59.67 19.29
N ALA A 9 17.83 -58.45 19.23
CA ALA A 9 16.66 -58.07 20.04
C ALA A 9 15.73 -57.13 19.25
N ASP A 10 14.51 -57.61 19.17
CA ASP A 10 13.25 -57.11 18.61
C ASP A 10 12.86 -55.70 19.06
N GLY A 11 12.17 -54.99 18.17
CA GLY A 11 11.69 -53.62 18.35
C GLY A 11 10.89 -53.19 17.13
N SER A 12 9.88 -53.99 16.80
CA SER A 12 8.86 -53.69 15.81
C SER A 12 7.98 -52.54 16.33
N ASP A 13 8.20 -51.31 15.83
CA ASP A 13 7.22 -50.24 15.94
C ASP A 13 6.50 -50.09 14.60
N GLU A 14 5.23 -50.44 14.67
CA GLU A 14 4.20 -50.45 13.66
C GLU A 14 4.02 -49.03 13.11
N LEU A 15 4.39 -48.81 11.84
CA LEU A 15 4.05 -47.58 11.12
C LEU A 15 2.55 -47.59 10.83
N GLU A 16 1.76 -47.09 11.77
CA GLU A 16 0.37 -46.75 11.53
C GLU A 16 0.29 -45.66 10.44
N PRO A 17 -0.51 -45.85 9.38
CA PRO A 17 -0.76 -44.79 8.41
C PRO A 17 -1.62 -43.71 9.07
N VAL A 18 -1.04 -42.54 9.30
CA VAL A 18 -1.74 -41.32 9.73
C VAL A 18 -2.89 -41.05 8.76
N PRO A 19 -4.16 -41.08 9.21
CA PRO A 19 -5.27 -40.73 8.34
C PRO A 19 -5.20 -39.23 8.12
N SER A 20 -4.82 -38.83 6.89
CA SER A 20 -5.05 -37.49 6.39
C SER A 20 -6.54 -37.33 6.10
N GLU A 21 -7.35 -37.29 7.16
CA GLU A 21 -8.65 -36.66 7.07
C GLU A 21 -8.41 -35.16 7.19
N VAL A 22 -8.33 -34.53 6.03
CA VAL A 22 -8.80 -33.16 5.87
C VAL A 22 -10.24 -33.20 6.35
N LEU A 23 -10.45 -32.91 7.63
CA LEU A 23 -11.75 -32.52 8.15
C LEU A 23 -12.09 -31.22 7.40
N VAL A 24 -12.75 -31.40 6.27
CA VAL A 24 -13.59 -30.37 5.69
C VAL A 24 -14.52 -29.98 6.83
N ASP A 25 -14.41 -28.72 7.22
CA ASP A 25 -15.05 -28.06 8.35
C ASP A 25 -16.60 -28.05 8.11
N GLU A 26 -17.26 -29.21 8.07
CA GLU A 26 -18.74 -29.34 7.95
C GLU A 26 -19.43 -28.67 9.13
N ASP A 27 -18.79 -28.63 10.31
CA ASP A 27 -19.27 -27.90 11.48
C ASP A 27 -19.23 -26.36 11.30
N ARG A 28 -18.52 -25.85 10.30
CA ARG A 28 -18.51 -24.41 9.99
C ARG A 28 -19.69 -24.02 9.13
N ASP A 29 -20.14 -24.92 8.26
CA ASP A 29 -21.32 -24.72 7.43
C ASP A 29 -22.61 -24.78 8.29
N ASP A 30 -22.64 -25.61 9.33
CA ASP A 30 -23.76 -25.66 10.30
C ASP A 30 -23.83 -24.39 11.19
N MET A 31 -22.71 -23.77 11.55
CA MET A 31 -22.71 -22.44 12.18
C MET A 31 -23.05 -21.30 11.20
N LEU A 32 -22.88 -21.52 9.90
CA LEU A 32 -23.24 -20.56 8.85
C LEU A 32 -24.73 -20.62 8.51
N GLU A 33 -25.42 -21.74 8.75
CA GLU A 33 -26.86 -21.92 8.45
C GLU A 33 -27.81 -21.30 9.48
N GLU A 34 -27.39 -21.01 10.71
CA GLU A 34 -28.25 -20.37 11.73
C GLU A 34 -28.03 -18.85 11.90
N MET A 35 -27.17 -18.21 11.11
CA MET A 35 -27.01 -16.75 11.22
C MET A 35 -28.16 -16.00 10.55
N SER A 36 -28.90 -15.26 11.37
CA SER A 36 -29.97 -14.36 10.94
C SER A 36 -29.49 -13.34 9.90
N LEU A 37 -30.38 -12.87 9.03
CA LEU A 37 -30.05 -11.89 7.98
C LEU A 37 -29.33 -10.64 8.53
N GLU A 38 -29.67 -10.22 9.74
CA GLU A 38 -29.06 -9.10 10.45
C GLU A 38 -27.57 -9.37 10.78
N GLN A 39 -27.24 -10.59 11.25
CA GLN A 39 -25.85 -10.98 11.53
C GLN A 39 -24.99 -11.06 10.25
N ARG A 40 -25.58 -11.47 9.12
CA ARG A 40 -24.87 -11.48 7.83
C ARG A 40 -24.62 -10.06 7.29
N GLU A 41 -25.53 -9.11 7.55
CA GLU A 41 -25.33 -7.70 7.21
C GLU A 41 -24.24 -7.05 8.08
N GLU A 42 -24.21 -7.33 9.38
CA GLU A 42 -23.12 -6.91 10.27
C GLU A 42 -21.77 -7.51 9.85
N ALA A 43 -21.74 -8.78 9.45
CA ALA A 43 -20.55 -9.44 8.93
C ALA A 43 -20.06 -8.77 7.63
N LEU A 44 -20.97 -8.37 6.74
CA LEU A 44 -20.65 -7.63 5.53
C LEU A 44 -20.12 -6.23 5.83
N GLN A 45 -20.74 -5.50 6.76
CA GLN A 45 -20.28 -4.17 7.14
C GLN A 45 -18.90 -4.23 7.81
N ARG A 46 -18.68 -5.21 8.69
CA ARG A 46 -17.39 -5.47 9.34
C ARG A 46 -16.32 -5.87 8.32
N SER A 47 -16.65 -6.70 7.34
CA SER A 47 -15.73 -7.08 6.27
C SER A 47 -15.31 -5.88 5.43
N ARG A 48 -16.26 -5.03 5.04
CA ARG A 48 -15.97 -3.77 4.32
C ARG A 48 -15.07 -2.84 5.13
N TRP A 49 -15.32 -2.72 6.44
CA TRP A 49 -14.49 -1.92 7.34
C TRP A 49 -13.07 -2.48 7.47
N ASN A 50 -12.92 -3.80 7.56
CA ASN A 50 -11.61 -4.46 7.58
C ASN A 50 -10.81 -4.18 6.30
N VAL A 51 -11.44 -4.21 5.12
CA VAL A 51 -10.77 -3.86 3.85
C VAL A 51 -10.21 -2.45 3.90
N PHE A 52 -11.03 -1.46 4.31
CA PHE A 52 -10.57 -0.07 4.41
C PHE A 52 -9.50 0.12 5.48
N MET A 53 -9.59 -0.57 6.61
CA MET A 53 -8.57 -0.54 7.66
C MET A 53 -7.24 -1.08 7.14
N PHE A 54 -7.22 -2.25 6.51
CA PHE A 54 -5.99 -2.84 5.99
C PHE A 54 -5.38 -2.00 4.87
N LEU A 55 -6.22 -1.44 3.98
CA LEU A 55 -5.75 -0.51 2.95
C LEU A 55 -5.16 0.77 3.57
N GLY A 56 -5.83 1.34 4.56
CA GLY A 56 -5.35 2.54 5.28
C GLY A 56 -4.01 2.29 5.97
N ILE A 57 -3.86 1.15 6.64
CA ILE A 57 -2.59 0.75 7.26
C ILE A 57 -1.52 0.51 6.21
N ALA A 58 -1.84 -0.16 5.11
CA ALA A 58 -0.90 -0.36 4.01
C ALA A 58 -0.36 0.97 3.50
N VAL A 59 -1.23 1.97 3.25
CA VAL A 59 -0.81 3.31 2.82
C VAL A 59 0.12 3.96 3.85
N ILE A 60 -0.18 3.86 5.13
CA ILE A 60 0.67 4.41 6.20
C ILE A 60 2.04 3.71 6.20
N LEU A 61 2.08 2.37 6.15
CA LEU A 61 3.30 1.58 6.13
C LEU A 61 4.17 1.86 4.91
N PHE A 62 3.58 1.91 3.72
CA PHE A 62 4.29 2.31 2.49
C PHE A 62 4.77 3.75 2.56
N GLY A 63 4.00 4.65 3.17
CA GLY A 63 4.47 5.99 3.49
C GLY A 63 5.78 5.94 4.29
N PHE A 64 5.77 5.28 5.44
CA PHE A 64 6.97 5.14 6.28
C PHE A 64 8.15 4.43 5.59
N ALA A 65 7.88 3.52 4.65
CA ALA A 65 8.93 2.84 3.88
C ALA A 65 9.65 3.78 2.90
N LEU A 66 8.97 4.83 2.43
CA LEU A 66 9.50 5.77 1.43
C LEU A 66 10.19 7.00 2.04
N PHE A 67 9.79 7.41 3.24
CA PHE A 67 10.38 8.58 3.91
C PHE A 67 11.72 8.24 4.57
N PRO A 68 12.85 8.82 4.10
CA PRO A 68 14.12 8.67 4.78
C PRO A 68 14.17 9.46 6.09
N MET A 69 15.06 9.03 6.97
CA MET A 69 15.55 9.86 8.07
C MET A 69 16.77 10.64 7.55
N PRO A 70 16.69 11.99 7.49
CA PRO A 70 17.81 12.81 7.09
C PRO A 70 18.80 12.96 8.24
N PHE A 71 20.08 13.09 7.91
CA PHE A 71 21.12 13.53 8.82
C PHE A 71 22.09 14.44 8.05
N SER A 72 22.78 15.34 8.73
CA SER A 72 23.85 16.13 8.15
C SER A 72 25.13 15.95 8.94
N ALA A 73 26.26 16.12 8.26
CA ALA A 73 27.58 16.07 8.87
C ALA A 73 28.34 17.35 8.53
N ASP A 74 28.77 18.08 9.56
CA ASP A 74 29.63 19.23 9.35
C ASP A 74 31.07 18.77 9.11
N TYR A 75 31.69 19.29 8.06
CA TYR A 75 33.11 19.06 7.82
C TYR A 75 33.96 19.81 8.84
N GLN A 76 34.50 19.09 9.81
CA GLN A 76 35.34 19.67 10.85
C GLN A 76 36.82 19.52 10.49
N SER A 77 37.47 20.62 10.12
CA SER A 77 38.92 20.70 9.89
C SER A 77 39.76 20.63 11.18
N SER A 78 39.16 20.37 12.35
CA SER A 78 39.74 20.73 13.66
C SER A 78 40.60 19.68 14.36
N LEU A 79 40.97 18.57 13.71
CA LEU A 79 41.81 17.51 14.31
C LEU A 79 42.96 17.04 13.41
N GLY A 80 43.53 17.94 12.60
CA GLY A 80 44.79 17.67 11.87
C GLY A 80 44.70 16.60 10.77
N GLY A 81 43.49 16.20 10.38
CA GLY A 81 43.22 15.29 9.25
C GLY A 81 42.08 15.84 8.40
N ALA A 82 42.18 15.70 7.07
CA ALA A 82 41.22 16.22 6.10
C ALA A 82 39.94 15.37 6.07
N GLN A 83 39.28 15.21 7.21
CA GLN A 83 38.19 14.25 7.39
C GLN A 83 37.02 14.84 8.17
N ALA A 84 35.80 14.60 7.70
CA ALA A 84 34.59 14.71 8.51
C ALA A 84 34.31 13.35 9.13
N THR A 85 34.01 13.32 10.42
CA THR A 85 33.48 12.14 11.10
C THR A 85 32.14 12.52 11.74
N LYS A 86 31.09 11.75 11.45
CA LYS A 86 29.77 11.96 12.02
C LYS A 86 29.19 10.64 12.53
N ASP A 87 28.68 10.69 13.76
CA ASP A 87 27.80 9.65 14.28
C ASP A 87 26.44 9.75 13.58
N VAL A 88 26.10 8.73 12.79
CA VAL A 88 24.81 8.57 12.09
C VAL A 88 23.74 8.07 13.06
N GLY A 89 24.14 7.52 14.21
CA GLY A 89 23.27 6.96 15.22
C GLY A 89 22.91 5.49 14.97
N LEU A 90 21.94 5.01 15.76
CA LEU A 90 21.45 3.65 15.65
C LEU A 90 20.47 3.53 14.47
N ILE A 91 20.87 2.75 13.48
CA ILE A 91 20.02 2.27 12.41
C ILE A 91 19.36 0.98 12.89
N TRP A 92 18.04 1.00 12.99
CA TRP A 92 17.28 -0.12 13.54
C TRP A 92 16.87 -1.10 12.44
N GLY A 93 16.78 -2.38 12.80
CA GLY A 93 16.41 -3.45 11.89
C GLY A 93 16.84 -4.82 12.42
N MET A 94 16.71 -5.83 11.57
CA MET A 94 17.23 -7.17 11.83
C MET A 94 18.60 -7.31 11.16
N PRO A 95 19.70 -7.45 11.90
CA PRO A 95 21.02 -7.64 11.30
C PRO A 95 21.13 -9.08 10.82
N ILE A 96 21.07 -9.27 9.51
CA ILE A 96 21.29 -10.57 8.88
C ILE A 96 22.60 -10.44 8.08
N PRO A 97 23.63 -11.25 8.37
CA PRO A 97 24.92 -11.08 7.71
C PRO A 97 24.87 -11.32 6.21
N GLY A 98 25.47 -10.39 5.46
CA GLY A 98 25.65 -10.48 4.01
C GLY A 98 24.76 -9.49 3.25
N ASP A 99 24.83 -9.53 1.92
CA ASP A 99 23.95 -8.70 1.08
C ASP A 99 22.54 -9.31 1.05
N ASP A 100 21.60 -8.76 1.81
CA ASP A 100 20.23 -9.26 1.84
C ASP A 100 19.15 -8.18 1.89
N ILE A 101 17.90 -8.58 2.08
CA ILE A 101 16.75 -7.66 2.00
C ILE A 101 16.66 -6.73 3.22
N THR A 102 17.39 -7.02 4.30
CA THR A 102 17.38 -6.28 5.55
C THR A 102 18.41 -5.15 5.57
N ASP A 103 19.40 -5.15 4.67
CA ASP A 103 20.33 -4.04 4.58
C ASP A 103 19.59 -2.75 4.25
N VAL A 104 19.94 -1.74 5.03
CA VAL A 104 19.36 -0.43 4.98
C VAL A 104 20.09 0.38 3.92
N PRO A 105 19.40 0.91 2.91
CA PRO A 105 20.05 1.77 1.95
C PRO A 105 20.32 3.12 2.60
N VAL A 106 21.54 3.60 2.38
CA VAL A 106 22.00 4.93 2.80
C VAL A 106 22.49 5.67 1.57
N ARG A 107 22.10 6.93 1.47
CA ARG A 107 22.63 7.85 0.46
C ARG A 107 23.31 9.00 1.16
N VAL A 108 24.48 9.37 0.67
CA VAL A 108 25.26 10.48 1.17
C VAL A 108 25.58 11.35 -0.03
N ASP A 109 24.97 12.53 -0.05
CA ASP A 109 25.18 13.57 -1.03
C ASP A 109 26.23 14.54 -0.46
N ILE A 110 27.30 14.78 -1.21
CA ILE A 110 28.41 15.62 -0.76
C ILE A 110 28.58 16.76 -1.75
N THR A 111 28.36 17.98 -1.28
CA THR A 111 28.64 19.19 -2.05
C THR A 111 30.06 19.65 -1.74
N ILE A 112 30.87 19.81 -2.77
CA ILE A 112 32.29 20.13 -2.64
C ILE A 112 32.50 21.60 -2.99
N ASP A 113 32.71 22.46 -2.00
CA ASP A 113 32.96 23.88 -2.28
C ASP A 113 34.37 24.09 -2.83
N GLN A 114 35.38 23.58 -2.10
CA GLN A 114 36.77 23.71 -2.47
C GLN A 114 37.55 22.46 -2.04
N PRO A 115 38.03 21.64 -2.98
CA PRO A 115 38.80 20.46 -2.63
C PRO A 115 40.29 20.79 -2.44
N PRO A 116 41.04 20.01 -1.61
CA PRO A 116 42.47 20.24 -1.38
C PRO A 116 43.31 20.15 -2.66
N PRO A 117 44.37 20.95 -2.88
CA PRO A 117 45.08 20.98 -4.16
C PRO A 117 45.78 19.65 -4.51
N THR A 118 46.18 18.85 -3.51
CA THR A 118 46.87 17.57 -3.72
C THR A 118 45.93 16.37 -3.79
N HIS A 119 44.61 16.57 -3.69
CA HIS A 119 43.69 15.42 -3.72
C HIS A 119 43.67 14.73 -5.10
N SER A 120 43.50 13.42 -5.07
CA SER A 120 43.33 12.53 -6.21
C SER A 120 41.93 11.93 -6.26
N GLU A 121 41.28 11.72 -5.12
CA GLU A 121 39.91 11.19 -5.02
C GLU A 121 39.22 11.63 -3.72
N LEU A 122 37.90 11.51 -3.71
CA LEU A 122 37.06 11.64 -2.52
C LEU A 122 36.54 10.26 -2.12
N VAL A 123 36.67 9.93 -0.84
CA VAL A 123 36.24 8.64 -0.29
C VAL A 123 35.28 8.83 0.87
N ALA A 124 34.30 7.94 0.96
CA ALA A 124 33.33 7.87 2.05
C ALA A 124 33.29 6.45 2.63
N PHE A 125 33.24 6.39 3.97
CA PHE A 125 33.18 5.16 4.74
C PHE A 125 31.97 5.18 5.66
N MET A 126 31.29 4.03 5.78
CA MET A 126 30.34 3.76 6.83
C MET A 126 30.91 2.68 7.73
N ILE A 127 31.44 3.08 8.89
CA ILE A 127 32.10 2.16 9.81
C ILE A 127 31.15 1.79 10.93
N GLN A 128 30.89 0.49 11.10
CA GLN A 128 30.06 -0.01 12.19
C GLN A 128 30.88 0.03 13.49
N THR A 129 30.52 0.94 14.40
CA THR A 129 31.11 1.03 15.73
C THR A 129 30.16 1.77 16.66
N ALA A 130 30.24 1.47 17.96
CA ALA A 130 29.45 2.14 18.98
C ALA A 130 30.02 3.51 19.39
N ASP A 131 31.29 3.78 19.05
CA ASP A 131 31.98 5.01 19.45
C ASP A 131 32.80 5.59 18.30
N CYS A 132 32.33 6.71 17.73
CA CYS A 132 33.03 7.44 16.67
C CYS A 132 34.28 8.20 17.17
N THR A 133 34.62 8.12 18.45
CA THR A 133 35.86 8.69 19.01
C THR A 133 36.97 7.65 19.16
N ASP A 134 36.67 6.35 19.02
CA ASP A 134 37.67 5.29 19.03
C ASP A 134 38.42 5.23 17.70
N SER A 135 39.56 5.91 17.65
CA SER A 135 40.40 5.96 16.44
C SER A 135 40.90 4.59 15.97
N ALA A 136 41.05 3.60 16.87
CA ALA A 136 41.52 2.27 16.49
C ALA A 136 40.40 1.49 15.81
N ALA A 137 39.19 1.51 16.38
CA ALA A 137 38.01 0.91 15.75
C ALA A 137 37.72 1.55 14.38
N LEU A 138 37.87 2.88 14.26
CA LEU A 138 37.69 3.57 12.99
C LEU A 138 38.77 3.23 11.96
N SER A 139 40.02 3.03 12.35
CA SER A 139 41.09 2.64 11.42
C SER A 139 40.95 1.20 10.95
N ASP A 140 40.66 0.29 11.88
CA ASP A 140 40.48 -1.14 11.57
C ASP A 140 39.24 -1.35 10.69
N GLY A 141 38.15 -0.65 10.99
CA GLY A 141 36.94 -0.65 10.18
C GLY A 141 37.15 -0.10 8.77
N GLN A 142 37.97 0.96 8.60
CA GLN A 142 38.32 1.46 7.26
C GLN A 142 39.06 0.40 6.43
N LEU A 143 40.01 -0.32 7.04
CA LEU A 143 40.72 -1.41 6.36
C LEU A 143 39.75 -2.53 5.95
N ALA A 144 38.86 -2.93 6.86
CA ALA A 144 37.88 -3.99 6.60
C ALA A 144 36.85 -3.56 5.54
N ALA A 145 36.45 -2.28 5.49
CA ALA A 145 35.58 -1.75 4.45
C ALA A 145 36.24 -1.80 3.06
N GLU A 146 37.53 -1.48 2.98
CA GLU A 146 38.30 -1.58 1.72
C GLU A 146 38.49 -3.03 1.25
N ASP A 147 38.55 -3.99 2.18
CA ASP A 147 38.61 -5.43 1.88
C ASP A 147 37.25 -6.03 1.51
N GLY A 148 36.17 -5.24 1.57
CA GLY A 148 34.82 -5.66 1.21
C GLY A 148 34.06 -6.39 2.33
N SER A 149 34.32 -6.02 3.59
CA SER A 149 33.52 -6.50 4.73
C SER A 149 32.04 -6.16 4.54
N PRO A 150 31.10 -7.09 4.82
CA PRO A 150 29.67 -6.81 4.75
C PRO A 150 29.20 -5.82 5.84
N ASP A 151 29.90 -5.76 6.97
CA ASP A 151 29.53 -4.91 8.12
C ASP A 151 29.91 -3.43 7.91
N HIS A 152 30.65 -3.10 6.85
CA HIS A 152 31.17 -1.76 6.61
C HIS A 152 30.94 -1.32 5.17
N GLY A 153 30.66 -0.03 4.99
CA GLY A 153 30.52 0.57 3.66
C GLY A 153 31.79 1.29 3.22
N PHE A 154 32.19 1.09 1.96
CA PHE A 154 33.23 1.88 1.30
C PHE A 154 32.76 2.35 -0.08
N ALA A 155 32.97 3.63 -0.37
CA ALA A 155 32.73 4.21 -1.69
C ALA A 155 33.80 5.27 -2.01
N THR A 156 34.12 5.39 -3.30
CA THR A 156 35.07 6.38 -3.83
C THR A 156 34.57 6.95 -5.15
N THR A 157 34.94 8.19 -5.46
CA THR A 157 34.72 8.83 -6.77
C THR A 157 35.57 8.21 -7.88
N MET A 158 36.56 7.37 -7.55
CA MET A 158 37.51 6.75 -8.50
C MET A 158 38.23 7.80 -9.37
N GLY A 159 38.45 8.98 -8.83
CA GLY A 159 39.02 10.09 -9.58
C GLY A 159 38.87 11.42 -8.88
N ARG A 160 39.54 12.42 -9.45
CA ARG A 160 39.62 13.76 -8.89
C ARG A 160 38.27 14.46 -9.00
N VAL A 161 37.91 15.22 -7.99
CA VAL A 161 36.68 16.00 -7.94
C VAL A 161 36.99 17.48 -8.15
N ASP A 162 36.05 18.20 -8.73
CA ASP A 162 36.19 19.62 -9.03
C ASP A 162 35.51 20.48 -7.96
N ALA A 163 35.94 21.74 -7.85
CA ALA A 163 35.25 22.70 -6.99
C ALA A 163 33.83 23.00 -7.53
N GLY A 164 32.85 23.01 -6.64
CA GLY A 164 31.43 23.19 -6.95
C GLY A 164 30.72 21.94 -7.48
N SER A 165 31.35 20.75 -7.46
CA SER A 165 30.69 19.51 -7.84
C SER A 165 29.92 18.89 -6.67
N GLU A 166 28.95 18.03 -7.00
CA GLU A 166 28.16 17.25 -6.06
C GLU A 166 28.37 15.77 -6.37
N GLU A 167 28.70 14.99 -5.35
CA GLU A 167 28.97 13.55 -5.47
C GLU A 167 27.99 12.77 -4.60
N GLU A 168 27.34 11.75 -5.18
CA GLU A 168 26.40 10.87 -4.47
C GLU A 168 27.06 9.51 -4.20
N PHE A 169 27.17 9.15 -2.92
CA PHE A 169 27.55 7.80 -2.49
C PHE A 169 26.34 7.02 -2.02
N ARG A 170 26.28 5.73 -2.40
CA ARG A 170 25.21 4.82 -2.01
C ARG A 170 25.80 3.62 -1.29
N PHE A 171 25.24 3.32 -0.12
CA PHE A 171 25.64 2.19 0.70
C PHE A 171 24.43 1.28 0.94
N ARG A 172 24.69 0.00 1.09
CA ARG A 172 23.79 -0.99 1.70
C ARG A 172 24.52 -1.51 2.93
N ILE A 173 23.92 -1.32 4.10
CA ILE A 173 24.57 -1.68 5.36
C ILE A 173 23.58 -2.38 6.28
N ASP A 174 24.10 -3.31 7.07
CA ASP A 174 23.36 -3.98 8.11
C ASP A 174 22.84 -3.00 9.17
N PRO A 175 21.70 -3.27 9.83
CA PRO A 175 21.27 -2.52 11.01
C PRO A 175 22.33 -2.48 12.12
N GLY A 176 22.63 -1.30 12.66
CA GLY A 176 23.68 -1.11 13.64
C GLY A 176 23.98 0.36 13.92
N GLN A 177 25.02 0.64 14.71
CA GLN A 177 25.53 1.98 14.93
C GLN A 177 26.67 2.27 13.97
N TYR A 178 26.59 3.39 13.26
CA TYR A 178 27.55 3.72 12.20
C TYR A 178 28.14 5.12 12.36
N CYS A 179 29.42 5.20 12.04
CA CYS A 179 30.14 6.45 11.86
C CYS A 179 30.39 6.67 10.37
N LEU A 180 29.90 7.79 9.85
CA LEU A 180 30.24 8.27 8.51
C LEU A 180 31.59 8.97 8.58
N ILE A 181 32.53 8.56 7.74
CA ILE A 181 33.80 9.25 7.53
C ILE A 181 33.90 9.67 6.07
N VAL A 182 34.10 10.95 5.81
CA VAL A 182 34.35 11.48 4.46
C VAL A 182 35.69 12.18 4.45
N LYS A 183 36.59 11.81 3.52
CA LYS A 183 37.93 12.38 3.43
C LYS A 183 38.46 12.41 2.01
N PHE A 184 39.36 13.35 1.74
CA PHE A 184 40.10 13.41 0.48
C PHE A 184 41.38 12.58 0.57
N ARG A 185 41.68 11.79 -0.48
CA ARG A 185 42.94 11.04 -0.59
C ARG A 185 43.83 11.59 -1.69
N ASP A 186 45.14 11.61 -1.44
CA ASP A 186 46.18 11.89 -2.43
C ASP A 186 46.49 10.61 -3.25
N ILE A 187 47.33 10.73 -4.28
CA ILE A 187 47.74 9.66 -5.20
C ILE A 187 48.40 8.47 -4.49
N ASP A 188 48.97 8.71 -3.31
CA ASP A 188 49.57 7.68 -2.45
C ASP A 188 48.54 6.95 -1.55
N GLY A 189 47.25 7.29 -1.67
CA GLY A 189 46.16 6.74 -0.84
C GLY A 189 46.11 7.29 0.59
N LEU A 190 46.96 8.27 0.91
CA LEU A 190 46.99 8.96 2.19
C LEU A 190 46.01 10.14 2.20
N ASN A 191 45.68 10.66 3.38
CA ASN A 191 44.86 11.87 3.49
C ASN A 191 45.55 13.05 2.77
N ALA A 192 44.82 13.76 1.91
CA ALA A 192 45.35 14.90 1.16
C ALA A 192 45.78 16.05 2.10
N ASP A 193 46.81 16.81 1.69
CA ASP A 193 47.34 17.93 2.47
C ASP A 193 46.34 19.10 2.48
N GLN A 194 46.09 19.65 3.67
CA GLN A 194 45.09 20.70 3.91
C GLN A 194 45.64 22.12 3.72
N SER A 195 46.69 22.32 2.92
CA SER A 195 47.29 23.64 2.70
C SER A 195 46.35 24.68 2.04
N GLY A 196 45.06 24.37 1.86
CA GLY A 196 43.98 25.34 1.69
C GLY A 196 42.60 24.70 1.90
N THR A 197 42.02 24.88 3.10
CA THR A 197 40.57 24.90 3.39
C THR A 197 39.70 23.96 2.53
N GLY A 198 39.79 22.64 2.77
CA GLY A 198 38.75 21.73 2.32
C GLY A 198 37.44 22.11 2.99
N THR A 199 36.43 22.53 2.22
CA THR A 199 35.07 22.78 2.73
C THR A 199 34.13 21.94 1.90
N ILE A 200 33.39 21.08 2.59
CA ILE A 200 32.34 20.25 1.99
C ILE A 200 31.12 20.30 2.90
N GLU A 201 29.95 20.21 2.28
CA GLU A 201 28.67 20.01 2.95
C GLU A 201 28.21 18.59 2.69
N ILE A 202 27.73 17.90 3.74
CA ILE A 202 27.37 16.49 3.67
C ILE A 202 25.93 16.32 4.13
N ASP A 203 25.08 15.87 3.22
CA ASP A 203 23.69 15.52 3.45
C ASP A 203 23.49 14.02 3.30
N GLY A 204 22.95 13.42 4.35
CA GLY A 204 22.74 11.98 4.43
C GLY A 204 21.27 11.62 4.54
N ARG A 205 20.87 10.52 3.92
CA ARG A 205 19.51 9.96 3.96
C ARG A 205 19.58 8.46 4.22
N VAL A 206 18.86 7.99 5.25
CA VAL A 206 18.80 6.58 5.66
C VAL A 206 17.36 6.10 5.58
N TRP A 207 17.09 4.92 5.00
CA TRP A 207 15.75 4.33 4.93
C TRP A 207 15.62 3.05 5.78
N PRO A 208 15.65 3.13 7.12
CA PRO A 208 15.62 1.92 7.97
C PRO A 208 14.29 1.15 7.85
N ASN A 209 13.21 1.87 7.54
CA ASN A 209 11.87 1.30 7.52
C ASN A 209 11.56 0.54 6.23
N GLN A 210 12.39 0.67 5.20
CA GLN A 210 12.03 0.22 3.86
C GLN A 210 11.71 -1.27 3.83
N ALA A 211 12.59 -2.10 4.41
CA ALA A 211 12.41 -3.55 4.46
C ALA A 211 11.22 -3.94 5.35
N ILE A 212 11.18 -3.43 6.59
CA ILE A 212 10.19 -3.83 7.60
C ILE A 212 8.79 -3.33 7.22
N ALA A 213 8.64 -2.03 6.98
CA ALA A 213 7.35 -1.43 6.63
C ALA A 213 6.89 -1.87 5.23
N GLY A 214 7.82 -2.08 4.28
CA GLY A 214 7.50 -2.66 2.98
C GLY A 214 6.93 -4.07 3.08
N LEU A 215 7.54 -4.95 3.89
CA LEU A 215 7.06 -6.32 4.11
C LEU A 215 5.67 -6.33 4.76
N PHE A 216 5.48 -5.59 5.86
CA PHE A 216 4.17 -5.50 6.52
C PHE A 216 3.13 -4.81 5.63
N GLY A 217 3.53 -3.83 4.82
CA GLY A 217 2.69 -3.20 3.81
C GLY A 217 2.19 -4.22 2.78
N LEU A 218 3.06 -5.11 2.30
CA LEU A 218 2.66 -6.19 1.38
C LEU A 218 1.70 -7.17 2.06
N VAL A 219 1.99 -7.61 3.28
CA VAL A 219 1.11 -8.51 4.04
C VAL A 219 -0.28 -7.89 4.24
N THR A 220 -0.35 -6.61 4.57
CA THR A 220 -1.64 -5.91 4.75
C THR A 220 -2.42 -5.77 3.43
N ILE A 221 -1.75 -5.58 2.29
CA ILE A 221 -2.40 -5.64 0.97
C ILE A 221 -2.99 -7.03 0.71
N VAL A 222 -2.26 -8.10 1.03
CA VAL A 222 -2.77 -9.48 0.86
C VAL A 222 -4.01 -9.71 1.74
N LEU A 223 -3.98 -9.25 3.00
CA LEU A 223 -5.14 -9.34 3.90
C LEU A 223 -6.33 -8.49 3.40
N ALA A 224 -6.07 -7.32 2.82
CA ALA A 224 -7.10 -6.51 2.19
C ALA A 224 -7.75 -7.24 0.99
N ALA A 225 -6.95 -7.91 0.16
CA ALA A 225 -7.45 -8.70 -0.95
C ALA A 225 -8.31 -9.89 -0.49
N LEU A 226 -7.84 -10.65 0.52
CA LEU A 226 -8.59 -11.78 1.08
C LEU A 226 -9.91 -11.33 1.74
N SER A 227 -9.89 -10.22 2.48
CA SER A 227 -11.11 -9.66 3.07
C SER A 227 -12.09 -9.15 2.00
N PHE A 228 -11.60 -8.59 0.90
CA PHE A 228 -12.44 -8.19 -0.23
C PHE A 228 -13.11 -9.39 -0.91
N VAL A 229 -12.37 -10.48 -1.15
CA VAL A 229 -12.94 -11.73 -1.72
C VAL A 229 -14.00 -12.32 -0.76
N GLY A 230 -13.73 -12.33 0.54
CA GLY A 230 -14.70 -12.75 1.56
C GLY A 230 -15.97 -11.88 1.56
N ALA A 231 -15.83 -10.56 1.44
CA ALA A 231 -16.95 -9.62 1.36
C ALA A 231 -17.83 -9.88 0.11
N GLN A 232 -17.24 -10.20 -1.04
CA GLN A 232 -18.00 -10.50 -2.26
C GLN A 232 -18.81 -11.79 -2.12
N ARG A 233 -18.23 -12.84 -1.52
CA ARG A 233 -18.92 -14.12 -1.34
C ARG A 233 -20.16 -13.99 -0.45
N HIS A 234 -20.02 -13.40 0.74
CA HIS A 234 -21.16 -13.14 1.62
C HIS A 234 -22.15 -12.14 1.01
N GLY A 235 -21.68 -11.19 0.19
CA GLY A 235 -22.54 -10.20 -0.46
C GLY A 235 -23.47 -10.85 -1.49
N ASN A 236 -22.96 -11.84 -2.22
CA ASN A 236 -23.75 -12.63 -3.16
C ASN A 236 -24.75 -13.53 -2.44
N GLU A 237 -24.37 -14.15 -1.32
CA GLU A 237 -25.26 -14.99 -0.51
C GLU A 237 -26.42 -14.17 0.09
N VAL A 238 -26.14 -13.01 0.68
CA VAL A 238 -27.19 -12.13 1.24
C VAL A 238 -28.09 -11.56 0.13
N ARG A 239 -27.54 -11.22 -1.04
CA ARG A 239 -28.35 -10.82 -2.21
C ARG A 239 -29.26 -11.93 -2.72
N ALA A 240 -28.78 -13.18 -2.74
CA ALA A 240 -29.59 -14.32 -3.14
C ALA A 240 -30.77 -14.58 -2.18
N MET A 241 -30.63 -14.23 -0.90
CA MET A 241 -31.69 -14.36 0.10
C MET A 241 -32.63 -13.17 0.17
N LYS A 242 -32.13 -11.95 -0.09
CA LYS A 242 -32.94 -10.72 -0.13
C LYS A 242 -33.70 -10.53 -1.44
N GLN A 243 -33.33 -11.22 -2.52
CA GLN A 243 -34.18 -11.26 -3.71
C GLN A 243 -35.50 -11.92 -3.34
N PRO A 244 -36.64 -11.20 -3.42
CA PRO A 244 -37.91 -11.84 -3.18
C PRO A 244 -38.08 -12.95 -4.21
N LYS A 245 -38.42 -14.17 -3.76
CA LYS A 245 -39.15 -15.14 -4.57
C LYS A 245 -40.55 -14.60 -4.84
N GLU A 246 -40.66 -13.40 -5.41
CA GLU A 246 -41.92 -12.96 -5.97
C GLU A 246 -42.05 -13.60 -7.34
N ALA A 247 -43.03 -14.49 -7.40
CA ALA A 247 -43.56 -15.08 -8.61
C ALA A 247 -43.53 -14.05 -9.74
N SER A 248 -42.67 -14.29 -10.74
CA SER A 248 -42.67 -13.55 -12.01
C SER A 248 -44.11 -13.33 -12.43
N VAL A 249 -44.45 -12.09 -12.77
CA VAL A 249 -45.77 -11.66 -13.25
C VAL A 249 -46.30 -12.61 -14.34
N GLU A 250 -45.39 -13.24 -15.09
CA GLU A 250 -45.67 -14.28 -16.09
C GLU A 250 -46.44 -15.49 -15.52
N SER A 251 -46.14 -15.91 -14.29
CA SER A 251 -46.83 -17.02 -13.61
C SER A 251 -48.24 -16.64 -13.14
N THR A 252 -48.47 -15.36 -12.81
CA THR A 252 -49.81 -14.84 -12.48
C THR A 252 -50.67 -14.70 -13.73
N VAL A 253 -50.07 -14.37 -14.88
CA VAL A 253 -50.78 -14.33 -16.17
C VAL A 253 -51.09 -15.75 -16.68
N LEU A 254 -50.21 -16.72 -16.46
CA LEU A 254 -50.44 -18.14 -16.80
C LEU A 254 -51.51 -18.81 -15.91
N ALA A 255 -51.60 -18.43 -14.63
CA ALA A 255 -52.64 -18.93 -13.71
C ALA A 255 -54.04 -18.34 -13.99
N ALA A 256 -54.12 -17.14 -14.59
CA ALA A 256 -55.38 -16.53 -15.02
C ALA A 256 -55.99 -17.17 -16.28
N ALA A 257 -55.30 -18.12 -16.92
CA ALA A 257 -55.65 -18.72 -18.21
C ALA A 257 -56.21 -20.16 -18.12
N GLY A 258 -57.07 -20.48 -17.15
CA GLY A 258 -57.97 -21.65 -17.28
C GLY A 258 -58.87 -21.93 -16.07
N PRO A 259 -59.96 -22.73 -16.21
CA PRO A 259 -60.58 -23.31 -17.40
C PRO A 259 -62.03 -22.80 -17.60
N ALA A 260 -62.35 -22.24 -18.76
CA ALA A 260 -63.75 -22.02 -19.17
C ALA A 260 -63.98 -22.66 -20.54
N GLY A 261 -64.99 -23.52 -20.61
CA GLY A 261 -65.40 -24.25 -21.82
C GLY A 261 -65.89 -23.33 -22.95
N PRO A 262 -66.21 -23.91 -24.12
CA PRO A 262 -66.11 -23.25 -25.41
C PRO A 262 -67.30 -22.33 -25.72
N PRO A 263 -67.10 -21.32 -26.57
CA PRO A 263 -68.12 -21.02 -27.55
C PRO A 263 -67.60 -20.88 -28.99
N ALA A 264 -68.32 -21.58 -29.88
CA ALA A 264 -68.75 -21.23 -31.24
C ALA A 264 -67.74 -20.83 -32.35
N ALA A 265 -68.11 -21.27 -33.56
CA ALA A 265 -67.31 -21.34 -34.77
C ALA A 265 -67.32 -20.06 -35.64
N GLY A 266 -66.13 -19.68 -36.13
CA GLY A 266 -65.78 -19.07 -37.45
C GLY A 266 -66.37 -17.69 -37.87
N PRO A 267 -65.88 -17.05 -38.97
CA PRO A 267 -64.87 -17.50 -39.94
C PRO A 267 -63.72 -16.51 -40.31
N SER A 268 -62.59 -17.11 -40.71
CA SER A 268 -61.64 -16.81 -41.80
C SER A 268 -61.35 -15.37 -42.31
N GLY A 269 -60.07 -14.97 -42.24
CA GLY A 269 -59.43 -13.94 -43.09
C GLY A 269 -57.89 -13.90 -42.95
N PRO A 270 -57.07 -13.83 -44.04
CA PRO A 270 -55.59 -13.87 -43.99
C PRO A 270 -54.93 -12.50 -43.69
N PRO A 271 -53.59 -12.42 -43.45
CA PRO A 271 -52.95 -11.34 -42.71
C PRO A 271 -52.69 -10.10 -43.57
N SER A 272 -52.82 -8.92 -42.97
CA SER A 272 -52.36 -7.65 -43.57
C SER A 272 -51.18 -7.08 -42.78
N ALA A 273 -50.25 -6.54 -43.56
CA ALA A 273 -48.94 -5.99 -43.23
C ALA A 273 -48.89 -5.03 -42.02
N GLY A 274 -47.78 -5.11 -41.29
CA GLY A 274 -47.42 -4.16 -40.24
C GLY A 274 -47.03 -2.79 -40.78
N PRO A 275 -47.12 -1.73 -39.97
CA PRO A 275 -46.49 -0.45 -40.26
C PRO A 275 -45.17 -0.29 -39.52
N SER A 276 -44.14 0.08 -40.27
CA SER A 276 -42.95 0.76 -39.76
C SER A 276 -43.34 2.12 -39.18
N GLY A 277 -42.88 2.41 -37.96
CA GLY A 277 -42.91 3.72 -37.30
C GLY A 277 -41.68 3.88 -36.39
N PRO A 278 -41.15 5.11 -36.21
CA PRO A 278 -39.82 5.38 -35.63
C PRO A 278 -39.76 5.10 -34.11
N PRO A 279 -38.56 4.91 -33.52
CA PRO A 279 -38.44 4.53 -32.11
C PRO A 279 -38.91 5.67 -31.20
N ALA A 280 -39.91 5.36 -30.37
CA ALA A 280 -40.32 6.18 -29.25
C ALA A 280 -39.20 6.21 -28.19
N ALA A 281 -39.11 7.38 -27.55
CA ALA A 281 -38.09 7.77 -26.60
C ALA A 281 -37.91 6.77 -25.44
N ALA A 282 -36.67 6.70 -24.98
CA ALA A 282 -36.21 5.91 -23.86
C ALA A 282 -37.12 6.02 -22.63
N GLU A 283 -37.46 4.85 -22.12
CA GLU A 283 -38.15 4.60 -20.88
C GLU A 283 -37.29 5.08 -19.70
N LYS A 284 -37.94 5.72 -18.72
CA LYS A 284 -37.34 6.27 -17.50
C LYS A 284 -36.69 5.14 -16.66
N PRO A 285 -35.53 5.37 -16.01
CA PRO A 285 -35.03 4.46 -14.99
C PRO A 285 -35.84 4.56 -13.70
N ASP A 286 -35.93 3.42 -13.01
CA ASP A 286 -36.69 3.16 -11.79
C ASP A 286 -36.40 4.13 -10.61
N ALA A 287 -37.48 4.46 -9.90
CA ALA A 287 -37.56 5.43 -8.81
C ALA A 287 -37.18 4.85 -7.43
N ALA A 288 -35.97 4.31 -7.30
CA ALA A 288 -35.46 3.82 -6.00
C ALA A 288 -34.18 4.50 -5.50
N ASP A 289 -33.61 5.45 -6.26
CA ASP A 289 -32.42 6.22 -5.86
C ASP A 289 -32.48 7.68 -6.37
N ALA A 290 -33.69 8.23 -6.45
CA ALA A 290 -33.87 9.63 -6.82
C ALA A 290 -33.59 10.51 -5.58
N PRO A 291 -32.78 11.58 -5.70
CA PRO A 291 -32.54 12.49 -4.58
C PRO A 291 -33.88 13.06 -4.09
N ALA A 292 -34.05 13.13 -2.77
CA ALA A 292 -35.31 13.54 -2.16
C ALA A 292 -35.65 14.98 -2.57
N VAL A 293 -36.85 15.20 -3.10
CA VAL A 293 -37.33 16.54 -3.43
C VAL A 293 -37.67 17.27 -2.13
N LEU A 294 -36.91 18.31 -1.81
CA LEU A 294 -37.10 19.16 -0.63
C LEU A 294 -38.21 20.20 -0.87
N GLN A 295 -38.23 20.78 -2.07
CA GLN A 295 -39.18 21.82 -2.46
C GLN A 295 -39.38 21.82 -3.99
N GLU A 296 -40.60 22.05 -4.45
CA GLU A 296 -40.91 22.28 -5.86
C GLU A 296 -41.66 23.61 -5.99
N ASP A 297 -41.11 24.50 -6.81
CA ASP A 297 -41.66 25.82 -7.07
C ASP A 297 -42.76 25.72 -8.15
N GLU A 298 -43.73 26.65 -8.14
CA GLU A 298 -44.86 26.65 -9.08
C GLU A 298 -44.43 26.71 -10.57
N ASP A 299 -43.21 27.18 -10.83
CA ASP A 299 -42.61 27.25 -12.16
C ASP A 299 -42.02 25.89 -12.64
N GLY A 300 -42.11 24.83 -11.84
CA GLY A 300 -41.60 23.48 -12.15
C GLY A 300 -40.13 23.28 -11.80
N THR A 301 -39.55 24.17 -11.01
CA THR A 301 -38.17 24.04 -10.48
C THR A 301 -38.19 23.16 -9.24
N ALA A 302 -37.35 22.13 -9.18
CA ALA A 302 -37.27 21.21 -8.05
C ALA A 302 -35.92 21.32 -7.33
N TRP A 303 -35.95 21.40 -6.01
CA TRP A 303 -34.80 21.41 -5.12
C TRP A 303 -34.61 20.03 -4.52
N LEU A 304 -33.43 19.45 -4.74
CA LEU A 304 -33.14 18.04 -4.49
C LEU A 304 -32.01 17.92 -3.48
N ASP A 305 -32.21 17.14 -2.42
CA ASP A 305 -31.19 16.86 -1.41
C ASP A 305 -30.12 15.92 -1.96
N ALA A 306 -28.85 16.33 -1.86
CA ALA A 306 -27.71 15.53 -2.27
C ALA A 306 -27.23 14.56 -1.16
N GLY A 307 -27.84 14.60 0.04
CA GLY A 307 -27.54 13.68 1.15
C GLY A 307 -26.25 13.99 1.92
N ASN A 308 -25.59 15.11 1.59
CA ASN A 308 -24.33 15.57 2.18
C ASN A 308 -24.41 17.03 2.68
N GLY A 309 -25.63 17.55 2.90
CA GLY A 309 -25.89 18.92 3.36
C GLY A 309 -25.95 19.97 2.24
N TYR A 310 -25.73 19.56 1.00
CA TYR A 310 -25.87 20.40 -0.20
C TYR A 310 -27.17 20.09 -0.95
N VAL A 311 -27.63 21.08 -1.71
CA VAL A 311 -28.90 21.04 -2.45
C VAL A 311 -28.63 21.34 -3.92
N HIS A 312 -29.21 20.54 -4.80
CA HIS A 312 -29.17 20.74 -6.25
C HIS A 312 -30.49 21.31 -6.75
N ARG A 313 -30.41 22.25 -7.70
CA ARG A 313 -31.57 22.82 -8.37
C ARG A 313 -31.77 22.15 -9.73
N ARG A 314 -32.94 21.56 -9.96
CA ARG A 314 -33.37 21.01 -11.25
C ARG A 314 -34.39 21.95 -11.90
N MET A 315 -34.09 22.42 -13.10
CA MET A 315 -34.93 23.29 -13.89
C MET A 315 -36.12 22.52 -14.53
N PRO A 316 -37.16 23.22 -15.01
CA PRO A 316 -38.35 22.59 -15.59
C PRO A 316 -38.09 21.76 -16.86
N ASP A 317 -36.98 22.02 -17.55
CA ASP A 317 -36.49 21.24 -18.69
C ASP A 317 -35.78 19.94 -18.29
N GLY A 318 -35.66 19.68 -16.98
CA GLY A 318 -34.99 18.53 -16.40
C GLY A 318 -33.48 18.69 -16.24
N ALA A 319 -32.90 19.81 -16.67
CA ALA A 319 -31.48 20.08 -16.50
C ALA A 319 -31.14 20.51 -15.06
N PHE A 320 -29.97 20.13 -14.58
CA PHE A 320 -29.46 20.54 -13.28
C PHE A 320 -28.63 21.81 -13.41
N ASP A 321 -28.79 22.72 -12.46
CA ASP A 321 -27.89 23.85 -12.27
C ASP A 321 -26.51 23.34 -11.82
N GLN A 322 -25.44 23.93 -12.36
CA GLN A 322 -24.05 23.60 -11.98
C GLN A 322 -23.66 24.25 -10.65
N THR A 323 -24.45 25.21 -10.17
CA THR A 323 -24.24 25.87 -8.88
C THR A 323 -24.71 24.94 -7.76
N ILE A 324 -23.87 24.77 -6.73
CA ILE A 324 -24.23 24.03 -5.51
C ILE A 324 -24.90 25.00 -4.54
N PHE A 325 -26.00 24.58 -3.91
CA PHE A 325 -26.71 25.40 -2.93
C PHE A 325 -26.65 24.78 -1.54
N VAL A 326 -26.84 25.60 -0.51
CA VAL A 326 -27.02 25.18 0.89
C VAL A 326 -28.27 25.83 1.47
N HIS A 327 -28.80 25.25 2.55
CA HIS A 327 -29.90 25.87 3.29
C HIS A 327 -29.50 27.26 3.80
N ASN A 328 -30.40 28.23 3.62
CA ASN A 328 -30.19 29.57 4.13
C ASN A 328 -30.15 29.54 5.68
N PRO A 329 -29.07 30.02 6.34
CA PRO A 329 -29.01 30.04 7.79
C PRO A 329 -29.99 31.01 8.45
N ASP A 330 -30.51 31.99 7.70
CA ASP A 330 -31.37 33.07 8.21
C ASP A 330 -32.89 32.85 7.96
N GLY A 331 -33.32 31.73 7.37
CA GLY A 331 -34.74 31.44 7.12
C GLY A 331 -35.01 30.43 5.99
N GLU A 332 -36.24 30.42 5.46
CA GLU A 332 -36.65 29.52 4.38
C GLU A 332 -35.96 29.86 3.04
N GLY A 333 -35.49 28.83 2.32
CA GLY A 333 -34.86 28.95 1.00
C GLY A 333 -33.43 28.40 0.94
N PHE A 334 -32.83 28.48 -0.26
CA PHE A 334 -31.51 27.95 -0.57
C PHE A 334 -30.61 29.05 -1.16
N VAL A 335 -29.36 29.13 -0.73
CA VAL A 335 -28.37 30.11 -1.19
C VAL A 335 -27.19 29.43 -1.87
N PRO A 336 -26.57 30.04 -2.90
CA PRO A 336 -25.43 29.44 -3.58
C PRO A 336 -24.26 29.31 -2.60
N HIS A 337 -23.61 28.14 -2.61
CA HIS A 337 -22.42 27.88 -1.84
C HIS A 337 -21.22 28.54 -2.51
N GLU A 338 -20.74 29.64 -1.94
CA GLU A 338 -19.42 30.18 -2.27
C GLU A 338 -18.37 29.35 -1.50
N GLY A 339 -17.46 28.72 -2.23
CA GLY A 339 -16.39 27.87 -1.67
C GLY A 339 -15.31 28.65 -0.92
#